data_AF-A0A935K492-F1
#
_entry.id   AF-A0A935K492-F1
#
_cell.length_a   1.000
_cell.length_b   1.000
_cell.length_c   1.000
_cell.angle_alpha   90.00
_cell.angle_beta   90.00
_cell.angle_gamma   90.00
#
_symmetry.space_group_name_H-M   'P 1'
#
loop_
_entity.id
_entity.type
_entity.pdbx_description
1 polymer ?
#
loop_
_entity_poly.entity_id
_entity_poly.type
_entity_poly.pdbx_seq_one_letter_code
_entity_poly.pdbx_strand_id
1 'polypeptide(L)'
;MNIVKRHSPDIKILQIATDCVYSGNKGNYIEVDIHDPLDVYGKSKSLGEVVSDNLLNIRCSIIGPELNNKSSLLEWFLAVNDDEVVNGYNHHFWNGVTTLQFAQLCERIIIGNEFDSLRKLNHILHYCINESISKYHLLLIFREVFKKY
;
A
#
# COMPACT_ATOMS: atom_id res chain seq x y z
N MET A 1 -11.02 17.39 8.45
CA MET A 1 -10.90 18.29 7.28
C MET A 1 -11.36 17.49 6.05
N ASN A 2 -12.61 17.64 5.63
CA ASN A 2 -13.16 16.86 4.51
C ASN A 2 -12.75 17.51 3.19
N ILE A 3 -11.60 17.09 2.65
CA ILE A 3 -11.10 17.50 1.33
C ILE A 3 -12.19 17.30 0.26
N VAL A 4 -12.97 16.22 0.38
CA VAL A 4 -14.08 15.89 -0.53
C VAL A 4 -15.19 16.94 -0.56
N LYS A 5 -15.49 17.64 0.54
CA LYS A 5 -16.59 18.64 0.57
C LYS A 5 -16.25 19.96 -0.14
N ARG A 6 -14.99 20.17 -0.56
CA ARG A 6 -14.51 21.44 -1.13
C ARG A 6 -14.12 21.38 -2.61
N HIS A 7 -14.18 20.22 -3.25
CA HIS A 7 -13.82 20.08 -4.66
C HIS A 7 -15.06 19.99 -5.56
N SER A 8 -14.95 20.58 -6.75
CA SER A 8 -15.94 20.44 -7.81
C SER A 8 -16.12 18.95 -8.16
N PRO A 9 -17.35 18.50 -8.45
CA PRO A 9 -17.65 17.09 -8.78
C PRO A 9 -16.86 16.56 -9.99
N ASP A 10 -16.30 17.46 -10.82
CA ASP A 10 -15.50 17.13 -12.00
C ASP A 10 -14.07 16.67 -11.68
N ILE A 11 -13.59 16.85 -10.44
CA ILE A 11 -12.24 16.43 -10.03
C ILE A 11 -12.29 15.00 -9.49
N LYS A 12 -11.64 14.09 -10.20
CA LYS A 12 -11.43 12.69 -9.78
C LYS A 12 -10.24 12.60 -8.82
N ILE A 13 -10.43 11.93 -7.69
CA ILE A 13 -9.44 11.78 -6.62
C ILE A 13 -9.06 10.31 -6.46
N LEU A 14 -7.77 10.02 -6.60
CA LEU A 14 -7.19 8.74 -6.21
C LEU A 14 -6.58 8.88 -4.83
N GLN A 15 -7.14 8.19 -3.85
CA GLN A 15 -6.62 8.16 -2.49
C GLN A 15 -5.83 6.87 -2.27
N ILE A 16 -4.54 7.01 -1.98
CA ILE A 16 -3.71 5.88 -1.52
C ILE A 16 -4.10 5.61 -0.07
N ALA A 17 -4.85 4.54 0.12
CA ALA A 17 -5.22 3.99 1.42
C ALA A 17 -4.22 2.89 1.83
N THR A 18 -4.46 2.21 2.94
CA THR A 18 -3.51 1.22 3.50
C THR A 18 -4.24 -0.03 3.98
N ASP A 19 -3.54 -1.15 3.91
CA ASP A 19 -3.89 -2.41 4.57
C ASP A 19 -3.84 -2.32 6.10
N CYS A 20 -3.11 -1.35 6.69
CA CYS A 20 -3.06 -1.13 8.13
C CYS A 20 -4.39 -0.67 8.77
N VAL A 21 -5.45 -0.51 7.98
CA VAL A 21 -6.83 -0.41 8.53
C VAL A 21 -7.32 -1.75 9.10
N TYR A 22 -6.57 -2.83 8.87
CA TYR A 22 -6.84 -4.15 9.40
C TYR A 22 -5.78 -4.59 10.43
N SER A 23 -6.18 -5.43 11.39
CA SER A 23 -5.26 -5.99 12.39
C SER A 23 -4.34 -7.07 11.83
N GLY A 24 -4.74 -7.73 10.74
CA GLY A 24 -4.08 -8.92 10.22
C GLY A 24 -4.51 -10.23 10.89
N ASN A 25 -5.30 -10.19 11.98
CA ASN A 25 -5.65 -11.39 12.75
C ASN A 25 -6.58 -12.35 11.99
N LYS A 26 -7.54 -11.82 11.23
CA LYS A 26 -8.44 -12.63 10.40
C LYS A 26 -7.70 -13.24 9.21
N GLY A 27 -6.73 -12.50 8.65
CA GLY A 27 -6.15 -12.76 7.34
C GLY A 27 -7.17 -12.58 6.20
N ASN A 28 -6.69 -12.55 4.95
CA ASN A 28 -7.51 -12.54 3.73
C ASN A 28 -8.69 -11.55 3.79
N TYR A 29 -8.43 -10.32 4.23
CA TYR A 29 -9.44 -9.27 4.28
C TYR A 29 -9.92 -8.90 2.88
N ILE A 30 -11.21 -8.62 2.75
CA ILE A 30 -11.84 -8.09 1.53
C ILE A 30 -12.36 -6.68 1.77
N GLU A 31 -12.72 -5.95 0.71
CA GLU A 31 -13.06 -4.52 0.76
C GLU A 31 -14.21 -4.18 1.71
N VAL A 32 -15.14 -5.12 1.89
CA VAL A 32 -16.32 -4.99 2.75
C VAL A 32 -16.08 -5.38 4.21
N ASP A 33 -14.89 -5.90 4.53
CA ASP A 33 -14.56 -6.24 5.92
C ASP A 33 -14.42 -4.99 6.79
N ILE A 34 -14.89 -5.13 8.03
CA ILE A 34 -14.83 -4.07 9.05
C ILE A 34 -13.37 -3.82 9.43
N HIS A 35 -13.01 -2.54 9.52
CA HIS A 35 -11.69 -2.12 10.01
C HIS A 35 -11.50 -2.50 11.47
N ASP A 36 -10.33 -3.05 11.79
CA ASP A 36 -9.91 -3.44 13.13
C ASP A 36 -8.45 -3.01 13.44
N PRO A 37 -8.04 -1.76 13.18
CA PRO A 37 -6.65 -1.34 13.32
C PRO A 37 -6.19 -1.34 14.79
N LEU A 38 -5.00 -1.88 15.02
CA LEU A 38 -4.44 -2.00 16.38
C LEU A 38 -3.70 -0.74 16.84
N ASP A 39 -3.08 0.00 15.92
CA ASP A 39 -2.23 1.15 16.22
C ASP A 39 -2.88 2.51 15.88
N VAL A 40 -2.20 3.59 16.27
CA VAL A 40 -2.69 4.96 16.04
C VAL A 40 -2.67 5.31 14.55
N TYR A 41 -1.67 4.82 13.80
CA TYR A 41 -1.54 5.07 12.37
C TYR A 41 -2.73 4.49 11.60
N GLY A 42 -3.03 3.20 11.78
CA GLY A 42 -4.15 2.50 11.16
C GLY A 42 -5.49 3.12 11.51
N LYS A 43 -5.69 3.52 12.77
CA LYS A 43 -6.90 4.27 13.20
C LYS A 43 -7.03 5.60 12.46
N SER A 44 -5.94 6.36 12.34
CA SER A 44 -5.96 7.64 11.64
C SER A 44 -6.29 7.48 10.15
N LYS A 45 -5.75 6.43 9.50
CA LYS A 45 -5.99 6.13 8.09
C LYS A 45 -7.41 5.61 7.87
N SER A 46 -7.91 4.75 8.75
CA SER A 46 -9.30 4.28 8.74
C SER A 46 -10.30 5.44 8.79
N LEU A 47 -10.07 6.43 9.66
CA LEU A 47 -10.94 7.62 9.76
C LEU A 47 -10.81 8.57 8.56
N GLY A 48 -9.70 8.48 7.82
CA GLY A 48 -9.43 9.28 6.63
C GLY A 48 -10.00 8.70 5.34
N GLU A 49 -10.47 7.45 5.34
CA GLU A 49 -11.17 6.89 4.19
C GLU A 49 -12.56 7.50 4.05
N VAL A 50 -12.79 8.15 2.91
CA VAL A 50 -14.05 8.82 2.60
C VAL A 50 -14.69 8.14 1.40
N VAL A 51 -16.00 7.92 1.47
CA VAL A 51 -16.80 7.38 0.38
C VAL A 51 -17.41 8.55 -0.40
N SER A 52 -17.05 8.69 -1.67
CA SER A 52 -17.57 9.72 -2.58
C SER A 52 -17.67 9.19 -4.00
N ASP A 53 -18.45 9.86 -4.85
CA ASP A 53 -18.61 9.48 -6.26
C ASP A 53 -17.37 9.83 -7.10
N ASN A 54 -16.69 10.91 -6.73
CA ASN A 54 -15.47 11.38 -7.40
C ASN A 54 -14.18 10.93 -6.69
N LEU A 55 -14.24 9.97 -5.77
CA LEU A 55 -13.07 9.46 -5.04
C LEU A 55 -13.00 7.93 -5.10
N LEU A 56 -11.81 7.41 -5.39
CA LEU A 56 -11.49 5.99 -5.32
C LEU A 56 -10.40 5.75 -4.27
N ASN A 57 -10.71 4.96 -3.25
CA ASN A 57 -9.72 4.53 -2.26
C ASN A 57 -9.04 3.26 -2.75
N ILE A 58 -7.71 3.28 -2.85
CA ILE A 58 -6.92 2.11 -3.24
C ILE A 58 -6.13 1.69 -2.00
N ARG A 59 -6.57 0.63 -1.32
CA ARG A 59 -5.85 0.04 -0.19
C ARG A 59 -4.70 -0.79 -0.75
N CYS A 60 -3.48 -0.40 -0.42
CA CYS A 60 -2.29 -1.16 -0.77
C CYS A 60 -1.22 -0.99 0.30
N SER A 61 -0.24 -1.88 0.24
CA SER A 61 1.03 -1.73 0.92
C SER A 61 2.09 -1.63 -0.16
N ILE A 62 3.00 -0.66 -0.06
CA ILE A 62 3.98 -0.39 -1.13
C ILE A 62 5.42 -0.58 -0.65
N ILE A 63 6.28 -1.03 -1.56
CA ILE A 63 7.72 -1.06 -1.36
C ILE A 63 8.47 -0.49 -2.56
N GLY A 64 9.50 0.30 -2.32
CA GLY A 64 10.34 0.84 -3.37
C GLY A 64 11.28 1.91 -2.84
N PRO A 65 12.15 2.45 -3.71
CA PRO A 65 13.10 3.49 -3.34
C PRO A 65 12.38 4.75 -2.86
N GLU A 66 12.95 5.42 -1.86
CA GLU A 66 12.41 6.68 -1.34
C GLU A 66 13.25 7.87 -1.81
N LEU A 67 12.59 9.00 -2.09
CA LEU A 67 13.28 10.20 -2.58
C LEU A 67 14.00 10.97 -1.47
N ASN A 68 13.42 11.03 -0.27
CA ASN A 68 13.89 11.91 0.81
C ASN A 68 14.12 11.17 2.12
N ASN A 69 13.08 10.50 2.64
CA ASN A 69 13.13 9.81 3.93
C ASN A 69 13.55 8.37 3.66
N LYS A 70 14.69 7.91 4.18
CA LYS A 70 15.18 6.53 4.00
C LYS A 70 14.70 5.64 5.14
N SER A 71 13.39 5.47 5.26
CA SER A 71 12.73 4.88 6.44
C SER A 71 11.94 3.61 6.17
N SER A 72 11.66 3.33 4.90
CA SER A 72 10.99 2.11 4.46
C SER A 72 11.88 0.87 4.65
N LEU A 73 11.25 -0.31 4.60
CA LEU A 73 11.95 -1.58 4.72
C LEU A 73 13.10 -1.73 3.71
N LEU A 74 12.91 -1.26 2.47
CA LEU A 74 13.94 -1.36 1.44
C LEU A 74 15.15 -0.48 1.77
N GLU A 75 14.93 0.82 2.01
CA GLU A 75 16.02 1.74 2.33
C GLU A 75 16.74 1.36 3.63
N TRP A 76 15.99 0.95 4.65
CA TRP A 76 16.57 0.41 5.89
C TRP A 76 17.48 -0.78 5.60
N PHE A 77 17.00 -1.76 4.83
CA PHE A 77 17.78 -2.96 4.52
C PHE A 77 19.04 -2.62 3.73
N LEU A 78 18.96 -1.70 2.76
CA LEU A 78 20.11 -1.30 1.96
C LEU A 78 21.16 -0.52 2.79
N ALA A 79 20.73 0.19 3.84
CA ALA A 79 21.59 0.99 4.71
C ALA A 79 22.38 0.18 5.76
N VAL A 80 22.00 -1.07 6.04
CA VAL A 80 22.75 -1.98 6.94
C VAL A 80 24.14 -2.28 6.34
N ASN A 81 25.19 -2.47 7.14
CA ASN A 81 26.50 -2.87 6.59
C ASN A 81 26.50 -4.36 6.21
N ASP A 82 27.28 -4.73 5.19
CA ASP A 82 27.28 -6.11 4.66
C ASP A 82 27.83 -7.16 5.66
N ASP A 83 28.62 -6.73 6.65
CA ASP A 83 29.13 -7.58 7.74
C ASP A 83 28.17 -7.67 8.95
N GLU A 84 27.04 -6.95 8.92
CA GLU A 84 26.07 -6.92 10.02
C GLU A 84 25.02 -8.03 9.92
N VAL A 85 24.68 -8.60 11.08
CA VAL A 85 23.58 -9.57 11.18
C VAL A 85 22.24 -8.83 11.20
N VAL A 86 21.44 -9.04 10.15
CA VAL A 86 20.08 -8.51 10.07
C VAL A 86 19.10 -9.40 10.86
N ASN A 87 18.53 -8.85 11.93
CA ASN A 87 17.40 -9.47 12.61
C ASN A 87 16.08 -9.17 11.88
N GLY A 88 15.18 -10.15 11.81
CA GLY A 88 13.92 -10.00 11.08
C GLY A 88 12.85 -11.02 11.45
N TYR A 89 11.73 -10.94 10.73
CA TYR A 89 10.57 -11.80 10.95
C TYR A 89 10.44 -12.81 9.79
N ASN A 90 10.39 -14.09 10.11
CA ASN A 90 10.18 -15.18 9.14
C ASN A 90 8.70 -15.58 8.97
N HIS A 91 7.83 -15.23 9.93
CA HIS A 91 6.40 -15.52 9.92
C HIS A 91 5.51 -14.28 9.80
N HIS A 92 6.07 -13.17 9.31
CA HIS A 92 5.29 -11.99 8.97
C HIS A 92 5.16 -11.90 7.46
N PHE A 93 3.95 -12.08 6.96
CA PHE A 93 3.65 -12.12 5.54
C PHE A 93 3.26 -10.74 5.00
N TRP A 94 3.47 -10.54 3.70
CA TRP A 94 3.18 -9.31 2.97
C TRP A 94 2.83 -9.67 1.52
N ASN A 95 1.81 -9.03 0.96
CA ASN A 95 1.32 -9.24 -0.41
C ASN A 95 1.06 -7.91 -1.13
N GLY A 96 1.77 -6.85 -0.72
CA GLY A 96 1.66 -5.54 -1.34
C GLY A 96 2.34 -5.48 -2.71
N VAL A 97 2.58 -4.27 -3.19
CA VAL A 97 3.10 -4.00 -4.54
C VAL A 97 4.34 -3.11 -4.52
N THR A 98 5.09 -3.07 -5.61
CA THR A 98 6.18 -2.10 -5.73
C THR A 98 5.64 -0.69 -6.02
N THR A 99 6.42 0.35 -5.73
CA THR A 99 6.09 1.72 -6.16
C THR A 99 5.93 1.83 -7.68
N LEU A 100 6.68 1.02 -8.46
CA LEU A 100 6.53 0.92 -9.91
C LEU A 100 5.18 0.31 -10.32
N GLN A 101 4.80 -0.82 -9.71
CA GLN A 101 3.48 -1.44 -9.96
C GLN A 101 2.35 -0.47 -9.61
N PHE A 102 2.46 0.25 -8.48
CA PHE A 102 1.49 1.26 -8.10
C PHE A 102 1.43 2.43 -9.09
N ALA A 103 2.58 2.92 -9.56
CA ALA A 103 2.64 3.97 -10.57
C ALA A 103 1.98 3.54 -11.88
N GLN A 104 2.19 2.30 -12.32
CA GLN A 104 1.54 1.72 -13.50
C GLN A 104 0.02 1.61 -13.33
N LEU A 105 -0.46 1.28 -12.13
CA LEU A 105 -1.89 1.33 -11.82
C LEU A 105 -2.44 2.76 -11.97
N CYS A 106 -1.78 3.74 -11.35
CA CYS A 106 -2.19 5.15 -11.47
C CYS A 106 -2.18 5.63 -12.92
N GLU A 107 -1.15 5.27 -13.69
CA GLU A 107 -1.06 5.58 -15.11
C GLU A 107 -2.27 5.02 -15.88
N ARG A 108 -2.62 3.75 -15.67
CA ARG A 108 -3.80 3.13 -16.31
C ARG A 108 -5.10 3.83 -15.92
N ILE A 109 -5.26 4.18 -14.65
CA ILE A 109 -6.49 4.85 -14.20
C ILE A 109 -6.62 6.25 -14.81
N ILE A 110 -5.51 7.01 -14.85
CA ILE A 110 -5.49 8.40 -15.28
C ILE A 110 -5.47 8.51 -16.81
N ILE A 111 -4.49 7.87 -17.46
CA ILE A 111 -4.29 7.96 -18.92
C ILE A 111 -5.23 7.01 -19.65
N GLY A 112 -5.44 5.80 -19.12
CA GLY A 112 -6.39 4.83 -19.68
C GLY A 112 -7.86 5.17 -19.40
N ASN A 113 -8.14 6.24 -18.64
CA ASN A 113 -9.48 6.71 -18.31
C ASN A 113 -10.36 5.63 -17.64
N GLU A 114 -9.77 4.79 -16.78
CA GLU A 114 -10.44 3.67 -16.11
C GLU A 114 -11.11 4.07 -14.78
N PHE A 115 -11.03 5.33 -14.36
CA PHE A 115 -11.59 5.76 -13.08
C PHE A 115 -13.08 5.41 -12.94
N ASP A 116 -13.90 5.77 -13.93
CA ASP A 116 -15.36 5.63 -13.82
C ASP A 116 -15.79 4.16 -13.88
N SER A 117 -15.07 3.32 -14.63
CA SER A 117 -15.35 1.87 -14.67
C SER A 117 -15.00 1.20 -13.34
N LEU A 118 -13.84 1.50 -12.77
CA LEU A 118 -13.44 0.99 -11.45
C LEU A 118 -14.36 1.50 -10.35
N ARG A 119 -14.74 2.77 -10.42
CA ARG A 119 -15.67 3.38 -9.47
C ARG A 119 -17.06 2.74 -9.54
N LYS A 120 -17.54 2.34 -10.72
CA LYS A 120 -18.81 1.59 -10.81
C LYS A 120 -18.75 0.22 -10.12
N LEU A 121 -17.56 -0.38 -10.01
CA LEU A 121 -17.39 -1.65 -9.31
C LEU A 121 -17.40 -1.45 -7.79
N ASN A 122 -16.59 -0.51 -7.28
CA ASN A 122 -16.51 -0.23 -5.84
C ASN A 122 -15.92 1.15 -5.54
N HIS A 123 -16.18 1.72 -4.35
CA HIS A 123 -15.54 2.95 -3.85
C HIS A 123 -14.15 2.69 -3.30
N ILE A 124 -13.89 1.44 -2.93
CA ILE A 124 -12.67 0.96 -2.31
C ILE A 124 -12.21 -0.26 -3.08
N LEU A 125 -10.91 -0.35 -3.36
CA LEU A 125 -10.29 -1.49 -4.01
C LEU A 125 -9.05 -1.92 -3.24
N HIS A 126 -8.85 -3.22 -3.06
CA HIS A 126 -7.57 -3.75 -2.62
C HIS A 126 -6.66 -3.95 -3.83
N TYR A 127 -5.45 -3.39 -3.78
CA TYR A 127 -4.43 -3.61 -4.81
C TYR A 127 -3.25 -4.39 -4.22
N CYS A 128 -3.44 -5.71 -4.19
CA CYS A 128 -2.51 -6.72 -3.67
C CYS A 128 -2.38 -7.87 -4.68
N ILE A 129 -1.85 -7.56 -5.87
CA ILE A 129 -1.78 -8.51 -7.00
C ILE A 129 -0.68 -9.57 -6.85
N ASN A 130 0.25 -9.37 -5.92
CA ASN A 130 1.37 -10.27 -5.72
C ASN A 130 0.98 -11.38 -4.72
N GLU A 131 1.58 -12.55 -4.90
CA GLU A 131 1.46 -13.62 -3.91
C GLU A 131 2.05 -13.21 -2.57
N SER A 132 1.56 -13.84 -1.50
CA SER A 132 2.04 -13.58 -0.15
C SER A 132 3.48 -14.05 0.02
N ILE A 133 4.36 -13.18 0.51
CA ILE A 133 5.76 -13.46 0.79
C ILE A 133 6.09 -13.06 2.23
N SER A 134 6.89 -13.87 2.92
CA SER A 134 7.39 -13.50 4.25
C SER A 134 8.40 -12.35 4.15
N LYS A 135 8.49 -11.49 5.17
CA LYS A 135 9.53 -10.45 5.28
C LYS A 135 10.95 -11.02 5.09
N TYR A 136 11.25 -12.19 5.64
CA TYR A 136 12.54 -12.88 5.42
C TYR A 136 12.85 -13.10 3.93
N HIS A 137 11.97 -13.79 3.20
CA HIS A 137 12.15 -14.03 1.76
C HIS A 137 12.18 -12.71 0.96
N LEU A 138 11.42 -11.69 1.36
CA LEU A 138 11.47 -10.39 0.73
C LEU A 138 12.86 -9.72 0.86
N LEU A 139 13.50 -9.82 2.03
CA LEU A 139 14.87 -9.34 2.22
C LEU A 139 15.90 -10.14 1.40
N LEU A 140 15.69 -11.45 1.23
CA LEU A 140 16.54 -12.26 0.34
C LEU A 140 16.45 -11.79 -1.12
N ILE A 141 15.25 -11.44 -1.58
CA ILE A 141 15.05 -10.85 -2.91
C ILE A 141 15.79 -9.52 -3.01
N PHE A 142 15.70 -8.65 -1.99
CA PHE A 142 16.44 -7.39 -2.00
C PHE A 142 17.95 -7.63 -2.07
N ARG A 143 18.46 -8.59 -1.29
CA ARG A 143 19.87 -8.96 -1.30
C ARG A 143 20.34 -9.36 -2.70
N GLU A 144 19.57 -10.22 -3.36
CA GLU A 144 19.88 -10.68 -4.73
C GLU A 144 19.82 -9.55 -5.76
N VAL A 145 18.72 -8.79 -5.78
CA VAL A 145 18.47 -7.74 -6.77
C VAL A 145 19.47 -6.59 -6.64
N PHE A 146 19.80 -6.18 -5.41
CA PHE A 146 20.70 -5.06 -5.14
C PHE A 146 22.15 -5.49 -4.90
N LYS A 147 22.46 -6.78 -5.03
CA LYS A 147 23.82 -7.36 -4.83
C LYS A 147 24.43 -6.97 -3.49
N LYS A 148 23.62 -7.04 -2.43
CA LYS A 148 24.05 -6.81 -1.04
C LYS A 148 24.70 -8.08 -0.49
N TYR A 149 25.80 -7.97 0.24
CA TYR A 149 26.51 -9.14 0.80
C TYR A 149 26.12 -9.41 2.26
#